data_AF-A0A401Q5B6-F1
#
_entry.id   AF-A0A401Q5B6-F1
#
_cell.length_a   1.000
_cell.length_b   1.000
_cell.length_c   1.000
_cell.angle_alpha   90.00
_cell.angle_beta   90.00
_cell.angle_gamma   90.00
#
_symmetry.space_group_name_H-M   'P 1'
#
loop_
_entity.id
_entity.type
_entity.pdbx_description
1 polymer ?
#
loop_
_entity_poly.entity_id
_entity_poly.type
_entity_poly.pdbx_seq_one_letter_code
_entity_poly.pdbx_strand_id
1 'polypeptide(L)'
;QLKNLLFGSSFSCFAEEWKMQSFTFNDLPELRYGIVQKKGGPCGVLAAIQACVLQKLIFEDVASSDCEATELQPSNAERSQCLALAIADILWRAGDRRRAVVALSTGRQQFIPAGKYKADGTIETFEIGPFGCILLTLSGILSRSIDLVKSDFDVPSSTLIGAHGYCTQELVNLLLTGKAVSNVFNDVVELDSGNGNITILKGVSGRSDIGLLSLFEHYSICK
;
A
#
# COMPACT_ATOMS: atom_id res chain seq x y z
N GLN A 1 5.05 4.46 -18.42
CA GLN A 1 5.97 4.43 -17.25
C GLN A 1 5.33 3.75 -16.04
N LEU A 2 4.14 4.17 -15.62
CA LEU A 2 3.41 3.58 -14.49
C LEU A 2 3.22 2.05 -14.58
N LYS A 3 2.78 1.52 -15.73
CA LYS A 3 2.68 0.06 -15.94
C LYS A 3 4.01 -0.68 -15.81
N ASN A 4 5.11 -0.09 -16.26
CA ASN A 4 6.44 -0.70 -16.06
C ASN A 4 6.84 -0.68 -14.58
N LEU A 5 6.49 0.37 -13.83
CA LEU A 5 6.76 0.40 -12.39
C LEU A 5 5.92 -0.62 -11.61
N LEU A 6 4.64 -0.77 -12.01
CA LEU A 6 3.74 -1.73 -11.38
C LEU A 6 4.10 -3.18 -11.72
N PHE A 7 4.35 -3.48 -13.00
CA PHE A 7 4.36 -4.84 -13.52
C PHE A 7 5.63 -5.23 -14.28
N GLY A 8 6.59 -4.32 -14.45
CA GLY A 8 7.79 -4.53 -15.28
C GLY A 8 7.51 -4.49 -16.79
N SER A 9 6.25 -4.31 -17.20
CA SER A 9 5.84 -4.34 -18.60
C SER A 9 4.63 -3.43 -18.85
N SER A 10 4.63 -2.74 -19.99
CA SER A 10 3.51 -1.92 -20.48
C SER A 10 2.37 -2.74 -21.09
N PHE A 11 2.57 -4.05 -21.25
CA PHE A 11 1.57 -4.99 -21.74
C PHE A 11 0.85 -5.76 -20.63
N SER A 12 1.35 -5.67 -19.41
CA SER A 12 0.71 -6.27 -18.23
C SER A 12 -0.43 -5.40 -17.71
N CYS A 13 -1.36 -6.04 -17.02
CA CYS A 13 -2.59 -5.43 -16.52
C CYS A 13 -2.85 -5.93 -15.09
N PHE A 14 -3.66 -5.21 -14.33
CA PHE A 14 -4.15 -5.71 -13.04
C PHE A 14 -4.91 -7.03 -13.23
N ALA A 15 -4.64 -7.99 -12.35
CA ALA A 15 -5.36 -9.25 -12.29
C ALA A 15 -6.80 -9.04 -11.76
N GLU A 16 -7.68 -10.00 -11.97
CA GLU A 16 -9.10 -9.93 -11.57
C GLU A 16 -9.25 -9.67 -10.07
N GLU A 17 -8.40 -10.28 -9.26
CA GLU A 17 -8.36 -10.15 -7.81
C GLU A 17 -8.16 -8.70 -7.35
N TRP A 18 -7.42 -7.89 -8.12
CA TRP A 18 -7.23 -6.47 -7.87
C TRP A 18 -8.44 -5.65 -8.33
N LYS A 19 -9.02 -6.00 -9.48
CA LYS A 19 -10.16 -5.29 -10.07
C LYS A 19 -11.44 -5.45 -9.26
N MET A 20 -11.57 -6.55 -8.52
CA MET A 20 -12.74 -6.84 -7.69
C MET A 20 -12.62 -6.37 -6.24
N GLN A 21 -11.49 -5.78 -5.81
CA GLN A 21 -11.17 -5.50 -4.40
C GLN A 21 -11.33 -4.01 -4.01
N SER A 22 -12.36 -3.74 -3.19
CA SER A 22 -12.58 -2.46 -2.50
C SER A 22 -12.23 -2.55 -1.01
N PHE A 23 -12.39 -1.47 -0.26
CA PHE A 23 -12.25 -1.44 1.20
C PHE A 23 -13.62 -1.63 1.88
N THR A 24 -14.18 -2.82 1.72
CA THR A 24 -15.46 -3.19 2.35
C THR A 24 -15.21 -3.81 3.71
N PHE A 25 -15.83 -3.25 4.75
CA PHE A 25 -15.76 -3.80 6.11
C PHE A 25 -16.66 -5.01 6.29
N ASN A 26 -16.32 -5.86 7.26
CA ASN A 26 -17.13 -6.99 7.65
C ASN A 26 -18.32 -6.53 8.53
N ASP A 27 -19.46 -7.18 8.37
CA ASP A 27 -20.67 -6.92 9.17
C ASP A 27 -20.86 -7.93 10.31
N LEU A 28 -20.02 -8.98 10.37
CA LEU A 28 -19.96 -9.88 11.52
C LEU A 28 -19.56 -9.09 12.77
N PRO A 29 -20.33 -9.20 13.89
CA PRO A 29 -20.06 -8.47 15.13
C PRO A 29 -18.59 -8.54 15.58
N GLU A 30 -17.99 -9.73 15.69
CA GLU A 30 -16.62 -9.87 16.22
C GLU A 30 -15.51 -9.34 15.29
N LEU A 31 -15.85 -9.03 14.03
CA LEU A 31 -14.89 -8.61 13.00
C LEU A 31 -15.26 -7.26 12.38
N ARG A 32 -16.10 -6.47 13.05
CA ARG A 32 -16.62 -5.21 12.51
C ARG A 32 -15.53 -4.21 12.08
N TYR A 33 -14.35 -4.29 12.67
CA TYR A 33 -13.19 -3.46 12.34
C TYR A 33 -12.40 -3.95 11.12
N GLY A 34 -12.66 -5.16 10.63
CA GLY A 34 -11.86 -5.83 9.60
C GLY A 34 -12.37 -5.57 8.18
N ILE A 35 -11.45 -5.25 7.28
CA ILE A 35 -11.71 -5.20 5.83
C ILE A 35 -11.71 -6.63 5.25
N VAL A 36 -12.69 -6.93 4.41
CA VAL A 36 -12.84 -8.26 3.78
C VAL A 36 -11.90 -8.38 2.58
N GLN A 37 -10.99 -9.36 2.63
CA GLN A 37 -10.22 -9.80 1.48
C GLN A 37 -11.01 -10.83 0.67
N LYS A 38 -11.23 -10.57 -0.61
CA LYS A 38 -11.96 -11.50 -1.48
C LYS A 38 -11.08 -12.61 -2.03
N LYS A 39 -9.85 -12.26 -2.47
CA LYS A 39 -8.86 -13.18 -3.04
C LYS A 39 -7.43 -12.71 -2.75
N GLY A 40 -6.45 -13.58 -2.94
CA GLY A 40 -5.02 -13.23 -2.85
C GLY A 40 -4.58 -12.29 -3.98
N GLY A 41 -3.48 -11.55 -3.78
CA GLY A 41 -2.96 -10.57 -4.74
C GLY A 41 -2.75 -9.20 -4.08
N PRO A 42 -3.82 -8.41 -3.86
CA PRO A 42 -3.75 -7.10 -3.22
C PRO A 42 -3.63 -7.14 -1.69
N CYS A 43 -3.34 -8.32 -1.09
CA CYS A 43 -3.33 -8.51 0.37
C CYS A 43 -2.34 -7.58 1.10
N GLY A 44 -1.20 -7.24 0.49
CA GLY A 44 -0.26 -6.27 1.07
C GLY A 44 -0.84 -4.86 1.19
N VAL A 45 -1.63 -4.43 0.19
CA VAL A 45 -2.36 -3.15 0.24
C VAL A 45 -3.43 -3.18 1.33
N LEU A 46 -4.20 -4.28 1.39
CA LEU A 46 -5.23 -4.48 2.41
C LEU A 46 -4.65 -4.50 3.83
N ALA A 47 -3.54 -5.20 4.04
CA ALA A 47 -2.87 -5.25 5.34
C ALA A 47 -2.38 -3.87 5.78
N ALA A 48 -1.76 -3.11 4.87
CA ALA A 48 -1.26 -1.77 5.18
C ALA A 48 -2.37 -0.78 5.55
N ILE A 49 -3.47 -0.74 4.78
CA ILE A 49 -4.61 0.13 5.10
C ILE A 49 -5.34 -0.34 6.35
N GLN A 50 -5.51 -1.66 6.55
CA GLN A 50 -6.13 -2.22 7.75
C GLN A 50 -5.36 -1.83 9.01
N ALA A 51 -4.03 -1.91 8.98
CA ALA A 51 -3.20 -1.49 10.11
C ALA A 51 -3.36 0.00 10.42
N CYS A 52 -3.42 0.86 9.39
CA CYS A 52 -3.68 2.28 9.58
C CYS A 52 -5.08 2.54 10.14
N VAL A 53 -6.11 1.84 9.65
CA VAL A 53 -7.48 1.96 10.20
C VAL A 53 -7.53 1.52 11.67
N LEU A 54 -6.88 0.42 12.01
CA LEU A 54 -6.79 -0.05 13.41
C LEU A 54 -6.07 0.95 14.30
N GLN A 55 -4.99 1.58 13.81
CA GLN A 55 -4.30 2.64 14.54
C GLN A 55 -5.27 3.77 14.92
N LYS A 56 -6.10 4.22 13.96
CA LYS A 56 -7.13 5.25 14.19
C LYS A 56 -8.18 4.80 15.21
N LEU A 57 -8.69 3.58 15.06
CA LEU A 57 -9.73 3.04 15.92
C LEU A 57 -9.28 2.79 17.36
N ILE A 58 -8.00 2.42 17.56
CA ILE A 58 -7.48 2.02 18.87
C ILE A 58 -6.89 3.20 19.64
N PHE A 59 -6.19 4.10 18.94
CA PHE A 59 -5.34 5.12 19.59
C PHE A 59 -5.78 6.56 19.36
N GLU A 60 -6.74 6.82 18.47
CA GLU A 60 -7.24 8.17 18.24
C GLU A 60 -8.66 8.30 18.79
N ASP A 61 -8.93 9.41 19.47
CA ASP A 61 -10.26 9.76 20.00
C ASP A 61 -11.21 10.15 18.85
N VAL A 62 -11.54 9.16 18.01
CA VAL A 62 -12.53 9.31 16.94
C VAL A 62 -13.96 9.12 17.52
N ALA A 63 -14.07 8.48 18.69
CA ALA A 63 -15.32 8.31 19.43
C ALA A 63 -15.45 9.35 20.56
N SER A 64 -16.62 9.96 20.69
CA SER A 64 -16.97 10.78 21.84
C SER A 64 -17.24 9.89 23.07
N SER A 65 -16.41 10.05 24.10
CA SER A 65 -16.65 9.78 25.54
C SER A 65 -16.85 8.33 26.03
N ASP A 66 -16.04 7.99 27.05
CA ASP A 66 -16.40 7.26 28.29
C ASP A 66 -16.77 5.77 28.26
N CYS A 67 -16.04 4.91 27.55
CA CYS A 67 -16.15 3.47 27.77
C CYS A 67 -14.78 2.80 27.86
N GLU A 68 -14.51 2.19 29.03
CA GLU A 68 -13.42 1.25 29.24
C GLU A 68 -13.40 0.21 28.10
N ALA A 69 -12.21 -0.15 27.65
CA ALA A 69 -11.94 -0.99 26.48
C ALA A 69 -12.73 -2.31 26.48
N THR A 70 -13.96 -2.28 25.98
CA THR A 70 -14.79 -3.46 25.80
C THR A 70 -15.18 -3.55 24.33
N GLU A 71 -14.32 -4.25 23.59
CA GLU A 71 -14.53 -4.75 22.23
C GLU A 71 -14.52 -3.69 21.10
N LEU A 72 -13.68 -3.92 20.08
CA LEU A 72 -13.51 -3.01 18.94
C LEU A 72 -14.74 -3.10 18.01
N GLN A 73 -15.84 -2.44 18.35
CA GLN A 73 -17.13 -2.51 17.66
C GLN A 73 -17.49 -1.21 16.94
N PRO A 74 -16.73 -0.76 15.91
CA PRO A 74 -17.00 0.53 15.29
C PRO A 74 -18.29 0.52 14.48
N SER A 75 -19.03 1.61 14.61
CA SER A 75 -20.16 1.98 13.76
C SER A 75 -19.71 2.20 12.31
N ASN A 76 -20.67 2.19 11.37
CA ASN A 76 -20.37 2.44 9.96
C ASN A 76 -19.78 3.84 9.71
N ALA A 77 -20.14 4.82 10.54
CA ALA A 77 -19.60 6.18 10.47
C ALA A 77 -18.12 6.20 10.89
N GLU A 78 -17.79 5.61 12.04
CA GLU A 78 -16.40 5.52 12.54
C GLU A 78 -15.50 4.76 11.58
N ARG A 79 -15.97 3.63 11.03
CA ARG A 79 -15.24 2.87 10.01
C ARG A 79 -14.92 3.72 8.78
N SER A 80 -15.90 4.46 8.28
CA SER A 80 -15.74 5.30 7.09
C SER A 80 -14.79 6.47 7.36
N GLN A 81 -14.90 7.09 8.54
CA GLN A 81 -14.02 8.17 8.97
C GLN A 81 -12.59 7.68 9.16
N CYS A 82 -12.38 6.57 9.88
CA CYS A 82 -11.05 6.00 10.09
C CYS A 82 -10.41 5.55 8.77
N LEU A 83 -11.18 4.98 7.84
CA LEU A 83 -10.70 4.66 6.50
C LEU A 83 -10.25 5.92 5.75
N ALA A 84 -11.04 6.99 5.78
CA ALA A 84 -10.67 8.25 5.13
C ALA A 84 -9.41 8.86 5.73
N LEU A 85 -9.29 8.90 7.07
CA LEU A 85 -8.11 9.37 7.78
C LEU A 85 -6.89 8.50 7.49
N ALA A 86 -7.04 7.17 7.49
CA ALA A 86 -5.98 6.24 7.16
C ALA A 86 -5.46 6.44 5.72
N ILE A 87 -6.36 6.59 4.73
CA ILE A 87 -5.98 6.91 3.35
C ILE A 87 -5.24 8.26 3.30
N ALA A 88 -5.79 9.29 3.95
CA ALA A 88 -5.17 10.62 3.96
C ALA A 88 -3.74 10.59 4.53
N ASP A 89 -3.54 9.89 5.65
CA ASP A 89 -2.22 9.78 6.26
C ASP A 89 -1.24 8.99 5.41
N ILE A 90 -1.67 7.88 4.80
CA ILE A 90 -0.82 7.09 3.89
C ILE A 90 -0.34 7.97 2.74
N LEU A 91 -1.26 8.72 2.10
CA LEU A 91 -0.92 9.56 0.95
C LEU A 91 -0.06 10.76 1.34
N TRP A 92 -0.35 11.38 2.48
CA TRP A 92 0.42 12.49 3.03
C TRP A 92 1.85 12.05 3.41
N ARG A 93 2.00 10.87 4.00
CA ARG A 93 3.31 10.25 4.29
C ARG A 93 4.06 9.94 3.00
N ALA A 94 3.40 9.34 2.01
CA ALA A 94 4.02 9.00 0.72
C ALA A 94 4.55 10.23 -0.04
N GLY A 95 3.91 11.40 0.09
CA GLY A 95 4.41 12.65 -0.48
C GLY A 95 5.31 13.46 0.44
N ASP A 96 6.05 12.82 1.34
CA ASP A 96 7.00 13.42 2.28
C ASP A 96 6.40 14.60 3.09
N ARG A 97 5.11 14.51 3.44
CA ARG A 97 4.34 15.56 4.13
C ARG A 97 4.36 16.92 3.41
N ARG A 98 4.44 16.90 2.08
CA ARG A 98 4.44 18.10 1.23
C ARG A 98 3.34 18.06 0.18
N ARG A 99 2.94 16.87 -0.25
CA ARG A 99 1.89 16.68 -1.25
C ARG A 99 1.13 15.38 -1.01
N ALA A 100 -0.09 15.32 -1.53
CA ALA A 100 -0.86 14.08 -1.65
C ALA A 100 -1.60 14.13 -2.98
N VAL A 101 -1.66 12.98 -3.66
CA VAL A 101 -2.39 12.80 -4.93
C VAL A 101 -3.42 11.72 -4.73
N VAL A 102 -4.67 12.01 -5.10
CA VAL A 102 -5.77 11.05 -5.07
C VAL A 102 -6.14 10.70 -6.50
N ALA A 103 -5.97 9.44 -6.88
CA ALA A 103 -6.50 8.88 -8.11
C ALA A 103 -7.99 8.60 -7.94
N LEU A 104 -8.82 9.15 -8.84
CA LEU A 104 -10.27 9.01 -8.81
C LEU A 104 -10.78 8.30 -10.05
N SER A 105 -11.88 7.56 -9.89
CA SER A 105 -12.64 7.05 -11.01
C SER A 105 -13.48 8.11 -11.68
N THR A 106 -13.21 8.35 -12.97
CA THR A 106 -13.90 9.36 -13.77
C THR A 106 -14.92 8.78 -14.74
N GLY A 107 -14.96 7.46 -14.93
CA GLY A 107 -15.81 6.77 -15.90
C GLY A 107 -15.57 7.18 -17.36
N ARG A 108 -14.45 7.88 -17.63
CA ARG A 108 -14.08 8.44 -18.93
C ARG A 108 -12.70 7.96 -19.29
N GLN A 109 -12.53 7.61 -20.56
CA GLN A 109 -11.23 7.28 -21.11
C GLN A 109 -10.35 8.55 -21.15
N GLN A 110 -9.26 8.55 -20.39
CA GLN A 110 -8.36 9.70 -20.23
C GLN A 110 -7.38 9.85 -21.39
N PHE A 111 -7.08 8.76 -22.09
CA PHE A 111 -6.25 8.75 -23.28
C PHE A 111 -6.55 7.53 -24.16
N ILE A 112 -6.23 7.63 -25.45
CA ILE A 112 -6.35 6.52 -26.38
C ILE A 112 -5.04 5.72 -26.35
N PRO A 113 -5.07 4.43 -26.00
CA PRO A 113 -3.95 3.50 -26.15
C PRO A 113 -3.30 3.61 -27.54
N ALA A 114 -1.99 3.86 -27.58
CA ALA A 114 -1.22 3.88 -28.82
C ALA A 114 0.12 3.16 -28.64
N GLY A 115 0.59 2.50 -29.69
CA GLY A 115 1.88 1.80 -29.72
C GLY A 115 1.93 0.59 -28.77
N LYS A 116 3.01 0.50 -27.96
CA LYS A 116 3.30 -0.64 -27.06
C LYS A 116 2.56 -0.54 -25.71
N TYR A 117 1.27 -0.20 -25.72
CA TYR A 117 0.44 -0.12 -24.51
C TYR A 117 -0.79 -1.01 -24.68
N LYS A 118 -1.00 -1.95 -23.75
CA LYS A 118 -2.22 -2.76 -23.71
C LYS A 118 -3.26 -2.07 -22.85
N ALA A 119 -4.43 -1.80 -23.41
CA ALA A 119 -5.60 -1.34 -22.67
C ALA A 119 -6.08 -2.43 -21.69
N ASP A 120 -6.44 -2.06 -20.46
CA ASP A 120 -7.03 -2.92 -19.43
C ASP A 120 -8.34 -2.43 -18.80
N GLY A 121 -8.87 -1.30 -19.27
CA GLY A 121 -10.05 -0.61 -18.75
C GLY A 121 -9.86 -0.11 -17.32
N THR A 122 -8.62 0.06 -16.83
CA THR A 122 -8.35 0.47 -15.45
C THR A 122 -7.52 1.75 -15.41
N ILE A 123 -6.32 1.75 -16.02
CA ILE A 123 -5.44 2.94 -15.97
C ILE A 123 -5.90 4.00 -16.98
N GLU A 124 -6.46 3.58 -18.12
CA GLU A 124 -7.00 4.50 -19.13
C GLU A 124 -8.44 4.92 -18.88
N THR A 125 -9.25 4.06 -18.25
CA THR A 125 -10.66 4.29 -17.98
C THR A 125 -10.88 3.93 -16.52
N PHE A 126 -10.77 4.89 -15.62
CA PHE A 126 -11.09 4.59 -14.23
C PHE A 126 -12.61 4.49 -14.09
N GLU A 127 -13.19 3.31 -14.36
CA GLU A 127 -14.62 3.05 -14.19
C GLU A 127 -15.04 3.11 -12.71
N ILE A 128 -16.33 3.30 -12.45
CA ILE A 128 -16.89 3.13 -11.10
C ILE A 128 -16.92 1.63 -10.83
N GLY A 129 -16.07 1.17 -9.91
CA GLY A 129 -15.97 -0.23 -9.55
C GLY A 129 -15.20 -0.42 -8.25
N PRO A 130 -15.09 -1.66 -7.75
CA PRO A 130 -14.38 -1.97 -6.51
C PRO A 130 -12.87 -1.92 -6.74
N PHE A 131 -12.34 -0.75 -7.07
CA PHE A 131 -10.93 -0.52 -7.40
C PHE A 131 -10.13 0.08 -6.24
N GLY A 132 -10.59 -0.09 -4.99
CA GLY A 132 -10.00 0.56 -3.82
C GLY A 132 -8.50 0.33 -3.70
N CYS A 133 -8.04 -0.93 -3.81
CA CYS A 133 -6.62 -1.26 -3.75
C CYS A 133 -5.82 -0.66 -4.91
N ILE A 134 -6.39 -0.65 -6.12
CA ILE A 134 -5.77 -0.06 -7.31
C ILE A 134 -5.63 1.45 -7.12
N LEU A 135 -6.71 2.14 -6.78
CA LEU A 135 -6.74 3.59 -6.60
C LEU A 135 -5.80 4.04 -5.48
N LEU A 136 -5.76 3.32 -4.34
CA LEU A 136 -4.82 3.64 -3.26
C LEU A 136 -3.37 3.44 -3.70
N THR A 137 -3.06 2.36 -4.41
CA THR A 137 -1.72 2.08 -4.94
C THR A 137 -1.26 3.20 -5.88
N LEU A 138 -2.12 3.58 -6.83
CA LEU A 138 -1.83 4.65 -7.78
C LEU A 138 -1.69 6.01 -7.07
N SER A 139 -2.55 6.30 -6.12
CA SER A 139 -2.49 7.50 -5.29
C SER A 139 -1.18 7.57 -4.51
N GLY A 140 -0.73 6.46 -3.91
CA GLY A 140 0.54 6.38 -3.18
C GLY A 140 1.75 6.61 -4.08
N ILE A 141 1.80 5.92 -5.22
CA ILE A 141 2.86 6.10 -6.23
C ILE A 141 2.90 7.55 -6.72
N LEU A 142 1.75 8.14 -7.02
CA LEU A 142 1.67 9.51 -7.52
C LEU A 142 1.96 10.53 -6.42
N SER A 143 1.65 10.24 -5.16
CA SER A 143 2.05 11.08 -4.02
C SER A 143 3.57 11.09 -3.85
N ARG A 144 4.23 9.93 -3.93
CA ARG A 144 5.69 9.80 -3.89
C ARG A 144 6.41 10.25 -5.17
N SER A 145 5.72 10.22 -6.32
CA SER A 145 6.26 10.33 -7.70
C SER A 145 6.94 9.05 -8.21
N ILE A 146 6.82 8.79 -9.51
CA ILE A 146 7.39 7.60 -10.17
C ILE A 146 8.91 7.55 -10.03
N ASP A 147 9.60 8.69 -10.17
CA ASP A 147 11.07 8.73 -10.14
C ASP A 147 11.60 8.45 -8.72
N LEU A 148 10.95 9.02 -7.71
CA LEU A 148 11.33 8.78 -6.33
C LEU A 148 11.02 7.35 -5.88
N VAL A 149 9.88 6.77 -6.28
CA VAL A 149 9.60 5.34 -6.01
C VAL A 149 10.68 4.45 -6.61
N LYS A 150 11.11 4.70 -7.85
CA LYS A 150 12.22 3.94 -8.46
C LYS A 150 13.55 4.14 -7.73
N SER A 151 13.80 5.35 -7.23
CA SER A 151 15.01 5.65 -6.47
C SER A 151 15.01 5.00 -5.08
N ASP A 152 13.84 4.64 -4.55
CA ASP A 152 13.70 3.96 -3.27
C ASP A 152 14.10 2.47 -3.36
N PHE A 153 13.96 1.84 -4.54
CA PHE A 153 14.30 0.42 -4.75
C PHE A 153 15.81 0.16 -4.58
N ASP A 154 16.16 -1.07 -4.18
CA ASP A 154 17.53 -1.57 -4.28
C ASP A 154 17.90 -1.86 -5.74
N VAL A 155 16.98 -2.48 -6.48
CA VAL A 155 17.16 -2.83 -7.90
C VAL A 155 16.20 -1.99 -8.76
N PRO A 156 16.69 -1.13 -9.68
CA PRO A 156 15.84 -0.26 -10.48
C PRO A 156 14.82 -0.96 -11.39
N SER A 157 15.03 -2.26 -11.67
CA SER A 157 14.12 -3.10 -12.45
C SER A 157 13.06 -3.82 -11.62
N SER A 158 13.04 -3.63 -10.29
CA SER A 158 11.99 -4.15 -9.42
C SER A 158 10.62 -3.59 -9.78
N THR A 159 9.57 -4.27 -9.34
CA THR A 159 8.18 -3.93 -9.62
C THR A 159 7.39 -3.90 -8.32
N LEU A 160 6.29 -3.14 -8.26
CA LEU A 160 5.45 -3.06 -7.06
C LEU A 160 4.46 -4.24 -6.94
N ILE A 161 4.16 -4.87 -8.08
CA ILE A 161 3.36 -6.09 -8.18
C ILE A 161 4.27 -7.15 -8.78
N GLY A 162 4.58 -8.16 -7.96
CA GLY A 162 5.51 -9.22 -8.29
C GLY A 162 4.84 -10.38 -9.02
N ALA A 163 5.50 -11.54 -8.95
CA ALA A 163 5.01 -12.77 -9.53
C ALA A 163 3.60 -13.11 -9.03
N HIS A 164 2.78 -13.67 -9.91
CA HIS A 164 1.39 -14.06 -9.64
C HIS A 164 0.47 -12.91 -9.15
N GLY A 165 0.86 -11.65 -9.34
CA GLY A 165 0.02 -10.51 -8.96
C GLY A 165 0.05 -10.16 -7.48
N TYR A 166 1.01 -10.67 -6.71
CA TYR A 166 1.18 -10.34 -5.30
C TYR A 166 1.88 -8.99 -5.11
N CYS A 167 1.54 -8.30 -4.01
CA CYS A 167 2.26 -7.10 -3.58
C CYS A 167 3.72 -7.45 -3.25
N THR A 168 4.66 -6.61 -3.65
CA THR A 168 6.04 -6.71 -3.17
C THR A 168 6.23 -5.95 -1.85
N GLN A 169 7.36 -6.16 -1.19
CA GLN A 169 7.69 -5.46 0.05
C GLN A 169 7.80 -3.94 -0.18
N GLU A 170 8.30 -3.51 -1.34
CA GLU A 170 8.37 -2.10 -1.72
C GLU A 170 6.99 -1.43 -1.73
N LEU A 171 5.96 -2.11 -2.23
CA LEU A 171 4.60 -1.59 -2.23
C LEU A 171 4.05 -1.50 -0.81
N VAL A 172 4.29 -2.51 0.03
CA VAL A 172 3.87 -2.49 1.44
C VAL A 172 4.57 -1.35 2.19
N ASN A 173 5.88 -1.21 2.02
CA ASN A 173 6.69 -0.17 2.65
C ASN A 173 6.30 1.24 2.16
N LEU A 174 5.94 1.40 0.89
CA LEU A 174 5.44 2.68 0.37
C LEU A 174 4.20 3.13 1.14
N LEU A 175 3.27 2.22 1.40
CA LEU A 175 2.01 2.54 2.08
C LEU A 175 2.20 2.74 3.59
N LEU A 176 3.11 1.98 4.22
CA LEU A 176 3.36 2.10 5.66
C LEU A 176 4.27 3.30 6.00
N THR A 177 5.38 3.43 5.29
CA THR A 177 6.50 4.33 5.63
C THR A 177 6.59 5.56 4.73
N GLY A 178 5.86 5.57 3.62
CA GLY A 178 5.94 6.60 2.59
C GLY A 178 7.07 6.40 1.57
N LYS A 179 7.96 5.42 1.77
CA LYS A 179 9.06 5.10 0.85
C LYS A 179 8.99 3.66 0.38
N ALA A 180 9.24 3.43 -0.89
CA ALA A 180 9.17 2.10 -1.50
C ALA A 180 10.47 1.29 -1.34
N VAL A 181 11.08 1.33 -0.16
CA VAL A 181 12.34 0.62 0.12
C VAL A 181 12.13 -0.89 0.11
N SER A 182 13.14 -1.65 -0.36
CA SER A 182 13.02 -3.11 -0.56
C SER A 182 13.07 -3.91 0.73
N ASN A 183 13.61 -3.34 1.81
CA ASN A 183 13.85 -4.07 3.06
C ASN A 183 13.13 -3.47 4.27
N VAL A 184 13.06 -4.25 5.34
CA VAL A 184 12.33 -3.92 6.58
C VAL A 184 13.25 -3.63 7.77
N PHE A 185 14.57 -3.78 7.61
CA PHE A 185 15.55 -3.37 8.60
C PHE A 185 15.71 -1.84 8.63
N ASN A 186 16.42 -1.32 9.62
CA ASN A 186 16.64 0.12 9.78
C ASN A 186 17.71 0.64 8.81
N ASP A 187 17.46 1.83 8.26
CA ASP A 187 18.42 2.64 7.51
C ASP A 187 19.03 1.92 6.30
N VAL A 188 20.34 1.80 6.24
CA VAL A 188 21.08 1.27 5.08
C VAL A 188 22.06 0.22 5.58
N VAL A 189 22.10 -0.92 4.89
CA VAL A 189 23.09 -1.97 5.12
C VAL A 189 24.02 -2.02 3.92
N GLU A 190 25.31 -1.90 4.18
CA GLU A 190 26.36 -2.05 3.17
C GLU A 190 26.95 -3.45 3.23
N LEU A 191 26.91 -4.16 2.11
CA LEU A 191 27.50 -5.49 1.95
C LEU A 191 28.75 -5.40 1.08
N ASP A 192 29.91 -5.66 1.66
CA ASP A 192 31.16 -5.81 0.92
C ASP A 192 31.23 -7.21 0.32
N SER A 193 31.35 -7.29 -1.01
CA SER A 193 31.49 -8.55 -1.74
C SER A 193 32.92 -9.10 -1.72
N GLY A 194 33.86 -8.47 -0.99
CA GLY A 194 35.26 -8.89 -0.84
C GLY A 194 36.13 -8.62 -2.07
N ASN A 195 35.56 -8.00 -3.12
CA ASN A 195 36.23 -7.60 -4.36
C ASN A 195 36.28 -6.07 -4.54
N GLY A 196 35.94 -5.32 -3.49
CA GLY A 196 35.87 -3.86 -3.52
C GLY A 196 34.54 -3.29 -4.03
N ASN A 197 33.58 -4.13 -4.45
CA ASN A 197 32.23 -3.69 -4.76
C ASN A 197 31.34 -3.74 -3.50
N ILE A 198 30.78 -2.58 -3.16
CA ILE A 198 29.82 -2.43 -2.08
C ILE A 198 28.40 -2.51 -2.67
N THR A 199 27.60 -3.44 -2.16
CA THR A 199 26.16 -3.49 -2.43
C THR A 199 25.41 -2.76 -1.33
N ILE A 200 24.61 -1.78 -1.71
CA ILE A 200 23.82 -0.97 -0.77
C ILE A 200 22.40 -1.55 -0.73
N LEU A 201 21.95 -1.96 0.45
CA LEU A 201 20.58 -2.39 0.70
C LEU A 201 19.86 -1.32 1.51
N LYS A 202 18.75 -0.81 0.99
CA LYS A 202 17.95 0.26 1.59
C LYS A 202 16.84 -0.33 2.43
N GLY A 203 16.83 0.05 3.70
CA GLY A 203 15.79 -0.23 4.67
C GLY A 203 14.99 1.02 5.03
N VAL A 204 14.26 0.93 6.13
CA VAL A 204 13.35 1.96 6.60
C VAL A 204 14.15 3.03 7.34
N SER A 205 14.20 4.25 6.78
CA SER A 205 15.05 5.35 7.26
C SER A 205 14.45 6.17 8.42
N GLY A 206 13.48 5.64 9.15
CA GLY A 206 12.75 6.38 10.18
C GLY A 206 11.66 5.56 10.83
N ARG A 207 11.33 5.88 12.09
CA ARG A 207 10.33 5.13 12.85
C ARG A 207 8.94 5.27 12.21
N SER A 208 8.36 4.14 11.82
CA SER A 208 6.96 4.03 11.44
C SER A 208 6.11 3.73 12.67
N ASP A 209 4.89 4.27 12.73
CA ASP A 209 3.94 3.93 13.81
C ASP A 209 3.41 2.50 13.68
N ILE A 210 3.45 1.96 12.45
CA ILE A 210 3.07 0.59 12.12
C ILE A 210 4.31 -0.14 11.63
N GLY A 211 4.65 -1.22 12.33
CA GLY A 211 5.77 -2.10 12.00
C GLY A 211 5.32 -3.45 11.45
N LEU A 212 6.30 -4.24 11.05
CA LEU A 212 6.13 -5.64 10.69
C LEU A 212 6.68 -6.49 11.83
N LEU A 213 6.02 -7.59 12.11
CA LEU A 213 6.51 -8.60 13.06
C LEU A 213 6.62 -9.92 12.31
N SER A 214 7.85 -10.40 12.15
CA SER A 214 8.09 -11.72 11.59
C SER A 214 7.72 -12.80 12.60
N LEU A 215 7.42 -13.99 12.07
CA LEU A 215 7.12 -15.16 12.89
C LEU A 215 8.32 -15.55 13.79
N PHE A 216 9.54 -15.33 13.31
CA PHE A 216 10.76 -15.60 14.08
C PHE A 216 10.93 -14.63 15.25
N GLU A 217 10.62 -13.34 15.06
CA GLU A 217 10.61 -12.36 16.14
C GLU A 217 9.50 -12.68 17.16
N HIS A 218 8.30 -13.04 16.68
CA HIS A 218 7.20 -13.45 17.56
C HIS A 218 7.59 -14.64 18.45
N TYR A 219 8.28 -15.64 17.88
CA TYR A 219 8.79 -16.79 18.62
C TYR A 219 10.12 -16.53 19.35
N SER A 220 10.61 -15.28 19.37
CA SER A 220 11.88 -14.89 20.01
C SER A 220 13.09 -15.71 19.53
N ILE A 221 13.10 -16.07 18.24
CA ILE A 221 14.17 -16.84 17.60
C ILE A 221 15.29 -15.91 17.11
N CYS A 222 14.96 -14.70 16.68
CA CYS A 222 15.94 -13.67 16.35
C CYS A 222 16.54 -13.10 17.65
N LYS A 223 17.87 -13.13 17.78
CA LYS A 223 18.63 -12.53 18.89
C LYS A 223 19.33 -11.26 18.44
#